data_AF-A0A074RNG4-F1
#
_entry.id   AF-A0A074RNG4-F1
#
_cell.length_a   1.000
_cell.length_b   1.000
_cell.length_c   1.000
_cell.angle_alpha   90.00
_cell.angle_beta   90.00
_cell.angle_gamma   90.00
#
_symmetry.space_group_name_H-M   'P 1'
#
loop_
_entity.id
_entity.type
_entity.pdbx_description
1 polymer ?
#
loop_
_entity_poly.entity_id
_entity_poly.type
_entity_poly.pdbx_seq_one_letter_code
_entity_poly.pdbx_strand_id
1 'polypeptide(L)'
;MTILEIFTGDVPYPECRREISVIVRVDKGILPTRPMDRLGDDERSNKMWQLMLSCWNRDPAARPTAVEVLESLNTISAIPV
;
A
#
# COMPACT_ATOMS: atom_id res chain seq x y z
N MET A 1 0.76 3.47 4.51
CA MET A 1 0.31 4.58 3.63
C MET A 1 1.52 5.20 2.96
N THR A 2 2.58 5.46 3.70
CA THR A 2 3.88 5.98 3.23
C THR A 2 4.44 5.27 2.00
N ILE A 3 4.37 3.94 1.90
CA ILE A 3 4.89 3.21 0.73
C ILE A 3 4.14 3.65 -0.54
N LEU A 4 2.81 3.79 -0.50
CA LEU A 4 2.02 4.24 -1.65
C LEU A 4 2.45 5.64 -2.08
N GLU A 5 2.55 6.57 -1.13
CA GLU A 5 2.96 7.95 -1.37
C GLU A 5 4.34 8.04 -2.02
N ILE A 6 5.27 7.15 -1.66
CA ILE A 6 6.59 7.06 -2.32
C ILE A 6 6.46 6.61 -3.78
N PHE A 7 5.62 5.61 -4.08
CA PHE A 7 5.45 5.10 -5.45
C PHE A 7 4.69 6.06 -6.36
N THR A 8 3.72 6.79 -5.83
CA THR A 8 2.91 7.74 -6.60
C THR A 8 3.52 9.13 -6.67
N GLY A 9 4.30 9.54 -5.66
CA GLY A 9 4.71 10.93 -5.46
C GLY A 9 3.55 11.86 -5.10
N ASP A 10 2.42 11.29 -4.65
CA ASP A 10 1.18 12.01 -4.36
C ASP A 10 0.55 11.48 -3.06
N VAL A 11 -0.28 12.30 -2.43
CA VAL A 11 -0.97 11.94 -1.18
C VAL A 11 -1.89 10.73 -1.38
N PRO A 12 -2.07 9.86 -0.37
CA PRO A 12 -3.10 8.85 -0.42
C PRO A 12 -4.50 9.47 -0.53
N TYR A 13 -5.37 8.88 -1.35
CA TYR A 13 -6.74 9.34 -1.63
C TYR A 13 -6.82 10.75 -2.26
N PRO A 14 -6.11 11.03 -3.37
CA PRO A 14 -6.08 12.37 -3.97
C PRO A 14 -7.47 12.83 -4.48
N GLU A 15 -8.41 11.91 -4.68
CA GLU A 15 -9.80 12.21 -5.04
C GLU A 15 -10.62 12.84 -3.90
N CYS A 16 -10.16 12.71 -2.65
CA CYS A 16 -10.87 13.23 -1.47
C CYS A 16 -10.57 14.72 -1.27
N ARG A 17 -11.49 15.58 -1.71
CA ARG A 17 -11.36 17.05 -1.57
C ARG A 17 -11.40 17.58 -0.12
N ARG A 18 -11.83 16.78 0.85
CA ARG A 18 -11.95 17.16 2.27
C ARG A 18 -11.39 16.06 3.15
N GLU A 19 -10.70 16.42 4.22
CA GLU A 19 -10.08 15.49 5.17
C GLU A 19 -11.10 14.51 5.77
N ILE A 20 -12.31 14.98 6.10
CA ILE A 20 -13.37 14.12 6.64
C ILE A 20 -13.75 12.97 5.69
N SER A 21 -13.62 13.18 4.38
CA SER A 21 -13.88 12.12 3.39
C SER A 21 -12.83 11.00 3.46
N VAL A 22 -11.58 11.34 3.77
CA VAL A 22 -10.51 10.36 4.00
C VAL A 22 -10.79 9.56 5.27
N ILE A 23 -11.13 10.25 6.37
CA ILE A 23 -11.46 9.60 7.66
C ILE A 23 -12.60 8.59 7.47
N VAL A 24 -13.69 9.00 6.82
CA VAL A 24 -14.84 8.11 6.56
C VAL A 24 -14.46 6.91 5.67
N ARG A 25 -13.57 7.09 4.68
CA ARG A 25 -13.10 5.98 3.84
C ARG A 25 -12.28 4.98 4.65
N VAL A 26 -11.33 5.46 5.45
CA VAL A 26 -10.49 4.62 6.30
C VAL A 26 -11.34 3.88 7.35
N ASP A 27 -12.29 4.56 7.98
CA ASP A 27 -13.25 3.95 8.91
C ASP A 27 -14.11 2.87 8.23
N LYS A 28 -14.48 3.08 6.96
CA LYS A 28 -15.15 2.09 6.12
C LYS A 28 -14.21 1.05 5.49
N GLY A 29 -12.90 1.13 5.74
CA GLY A 29 -11.92 0.15 5.24
C GLY A 29 -11.73 0.22 3.74
N ILE A 30 -12.12 1.34 3.14
CA ILE A 30 -11.91 1.60 1.73
C ILE A 30 -10.45 1.97 1.58
N LEU A 31 -9.69 1.09 0.95
CA LEU A 31 -8.27 1.29 0.67
C LEU A 31 -8.07 2.17 -0.58
N PRO A 32 -6.89 2.79 -0.75
CA PRO A 32 -6.58 3.53 -1.97
C PRO A 32 -6.64 2.61 -3.20
N THR A 33 -7.00 3.17 -4.35
CA THR A 33 -6.93 2.45 -5.63
C THR A 33 -5.46 2.15 -5.97
N ARG A 34 -5.18 0.95 -6.48
CA ARG A 34 -3.85 0.60 -6.98
C ARG A 34 -3.47 1.50 -8.17
N PRO A 35 -2.33 2.21 -8.12
CA PRO A 35 -1.88 3.06 -9.21
C PRO A 35 -1.22 2.19 -10.30
N MET A 36 -2.01 1.68 -11.25
CA MET A 36 -1.52 0.74 -12.29
C MET A 36 -0.46 1.34 -13.22
N ASP A 37 -0.35 2.68 -13.28
CA ASP A 37 0.68 3.41 -14.02
C ASP A 37 2.06 3.37 -13.33
N ARG A 38 2.10 3.14 -12.01
CA ARG A 38 3.33 3.06 -11.19
C ARG A 38 3.59 1.67 -10.61
N LEU A 39 2.54 0.93 -10.33
CA LEU A 39 2.50 -0.43 -9.80
C LEU A 39 1.69 -1.31 -10.75
N GLY A 40 2.30 -1.63 -11.89
CA GLY A 40 1.72 -2.45 -12.97
C GLY A 40 1.50 -3.90 -12.55
N ASP A 41 1.22 -4.80 -13.51
CA ASP A 41 0.82 -6.18 -13.22
C ASP A 41 1.99 -7.21 -13.26
N ASP A 42 3.23 -6.73 -13.22
CA ASP A 42 4.40 -7.61 -13.11
C ASP A 42 4.50 -8.23 -11.71
N GLU A 43 5.29 -9.31 -11.59
CA GLU A 43 5.42 -10.05 -10.32
C GLU A 43 5.90 -9.14 -9.17
N ARG A 44 6.87 -8.27 -9.43
CA ARG A 44 7.47 -7.40 -8.42
C ARG A 44 6.44 -6.39 -7.91
N SER A 45 5.73 -5.72 -8.82
CA SER A 45 4.66 -4.78 -8.49
C SER A 45 3.50 -5.47 -7.77
N ASN A 46 3.13 -6.68 -8.17
CA ASN A 46 2.10 -7.48 -7.51
C ASN A 46 2.47 -7.78 -6.06
N LYS A 47 3.69 -8.26 -5.78
CA LYS A 47 4.13 -8.52 -4.40
C LYS A 47 4.24 -7.24 -3.58
N MET A 48 4.72 -6.15 -4.17
CA MET A 48 4.77 -4.85 -3.50
C MET A 48 3.38 -4.38 -3.10
N TRP A 49 2.39 -4.48 -3.99
CA TRP A 49 1.01 -4.13 -3.68
C TRP A 49 0.41 -5.01 -2.58
N GLN A 50 0.65 -6.33 -2.62
CA GLN A 50 0.21 -7.24 -1.56
C GLN A 50 0.82 -6.90 -0.19
N LEU A 51 2.10 -6.50 -0.14
CA LEU A 51 2.74 -6.03 1.09
C LEU A 51 2.06 -4.75 1.63
N MET A 52 1.68 -3.82 0.76
CA MET A 52 0.93 -2.64 1.20
C MET A 52 -0.44 -3.02 1.77
N LEU A 53 -1.17 -3.92 1.10
CA LEU A 53 -2.47 -4.41 1.57
C LEU A 53 -2.37 -5.09 2.95
N SER A 54 -1.32 -5.90 3.19
CA SER A 54 -1.12 -6.54 4.49
C SER A 54 -0.81 -5.53 5.59
N CYS A 55 0.00 -4.50 5.31
CA CYS A 55 0.25 -3.39 6.23
C CYS A 55 -1.02 -2.60 6.57
N TRP A 56 -2.00 -2.57 5.67
CA TRP A 56 -3.27 -1.87 5.82
C TRP A 56 -4.41 -2.76 6.32
N ASN A 57 -4.11 -3.93 6.89
CA ASN A 57 -5.14 -4.81 7.42
C ASN A 57 -6.01 -4.09 8.47
N ARG A 58 -7.32 -4.32 8.39
CA ARG A 58 -8.32 -3.83 9.35
C ARG A 58 -8.01 -4.32 10.76
N ASP A 59 -7.68 -5.60 10.88
CA ASP A 59 -7.27 -6.20 12.14
C ASP A 59 -5.81 -5.80 12.43
N PRO A 60 -5.55 -5.03 13.52
CA PRO A 60 -4.20 -4.66 13.89
C PRO A 60 -3.29 -5.85 14.16
N ALA A 61 -3.83 -6.97 14.68
CA ALA A 61 -3.04 -8.16 15.00
C ALA A 61 -2.60 -8.93 13.74
N ALA A 62 -3.29 -8.72 12.61
CA ALA A 62 -2.95 -9.32 11.33
C ALA A 62 -1.97 -8.47 10.49
N ARG A 63 -1.54 -7.31 11.00
CA ARG A 63 -0.54 -6.47 10.32
C ARG A 63 0.86 -7.05 10.56
N PRO A 64 1.72 -7.08 9.54
CA PRO A 64 3.10 -7.51 9.74
C PRO A 64 3.84 -6.54 10.64
N THR A 65 4.76 -7.08 11.43
CA THR A 65 5.77 -6.34 12.15
C THR A 65 6.73 -5.65 11.17
N ALA A 66 7.46 -4.65 11.65
CA ALA A 66 8.47 -3.97 10.83
C ALA A 66 9.57 -4.93 10.31
N VAL A 67 9.89 -5.99 11.08
CA VAL A 67 10.86 -7.01 10.69
C VAL A 67 10.33 -7.82 9.51
N GLU A 68 9.09 -8.31 9.57
CA GLU A 68 8.45 -9.05 8.48
C GLU A 68 8.27 -8.19 7.21
N VAL A 69 8.00 -6.89 7.37
CA VAL A 69 7.98 -5.94 6.26
C VAL A 69 9.36 -5.83 5.60
N LEU A 70 10.42 -5.70 6.38
CA LEU A 70 11.79 -5.64 5.86
C LEU A 70 12.19 -6.92 5.11
N GLU A 71 11.87 -8.09 5.66
CA GLU A 71 12.12 -9.39 5.01
C GLU A 71 11.35 -9.52 3.69
N SER A 72 10.11 -9.06 3.66
CA SER A 72 9.29 -9.00 2.45
C SER A 72 9.92 -8.08 1.40
N LEU A 73 10.38 -6.89 1.81
CA LEU A 73 11.04 -5.93 0.91
C LEU A 73 12.33 -6.50 0.32
N ASN A 74 13.16 -7.17 1.13
CA ASN A 74 14.37 -7.84 0.66
C ASN A 74 14.05 -8.89 -0.41
N THR A 75 13.02 -9.71 -0.18
CA THR A 75 12.55 -10.72 -1.13
C THR A 75 12.05 -10.10 -2.43
N ILE A 76 11.27 -9.02 -2.35
CA ILE A 76 10.73 -8.33 -3.52
C ILE A 76 11.84 -7.63 -4.32
N SER A 77 12.85 -7.09 -3.65
CA SER A 77 13.98 -6.41 -4.30
C SER A 77 14.86 -7.35 -5.13
N ALA A 78 14.83 -8.66 -4.82
CA ALA A 78 15.56 -9.68 -5.56
C ALA A 78 14.85 -10.12 -6.86
N ILE A 79 13.60 -9.69 -7.09
CA ILE A 79 12.86 -10.01 -8.32
C ILE A 79 13.42 -9.15 -9.47
N PRO A 80 13.85 -9.77 -10.59
CA PRO A 80 14.33 -9.04 -11.75
C PRO A 80 13.26 -8.10 -12.34
N VAL A 81 13.70 -6.98 -12.91
CA VAL A 81 12.85 -6.01 -13.63
C VAL A 81 12.78 -6.40 -15.10
#